data_AF-A0A962WAH4-F1
#
_entry.id   AF-A0A962WAH4-F1
#
_cell.length_a   1.000
_cell.length_b   1.000
_cell.length_c   1.000
_cell.angle_alpha   90.00
_cell.angle_beta   90.00
_cell.angle_gamma   90.00
#
_symmetry.space_group_name_H-M   'P 1'
#
loop_
_entity.id
_entity.type
_entity.pdbx_description
1 polymer ?
#
loop_
_entity_poly.entity_id
_entity_poly.type
_entity_poly.pdbx_seq_one_letter_code
_entity_poly.pdbx_strand_id
1 'polypeptide(L)'
;MLNRMRALGFVSDAQYRDALDAPNTARLHGQQTDLEAAYIAEMARAYMQEKFGDLAQSEGFSVYTTVDSRLQHAATQAARGAIIAYDERHGYRGPEDHVALADETGPEQFATLLDNVIELGELVPALVTGVQPQAVDVYIRNVGAATIPWQGLSWARKYLGTDRYGVAPESAGQIAAVGDIIRVRAV
;
A
#
# COMPACT_ATOMS: atom_id res chain seq x y z
N MET A 1 16.99 -29.65 -8.10
CA MET A 1 17.53 -30.53 -7.03
C MET A 1 16.67 -31.79 -6.82
N LEU A 2 15.34 -31.66 -6.71
CA LEU A 2 14.40 -32.77 -6.47
C LEU A 2 14.56 -34.00 -7.40
N ASN A 3 14.77 -33.80 -8.72
CA ASN A 3 15.01 -34.91 -9.66
C ASN A 3 16.23 -35.77 -9.28
N ARG A 4 17.29 -35.14 -8.75
CA ARG A 4 18.53 -35.82 -8.37
C ARG A 4 18.35 -36.57 -7.04
N MET A 5 17.55 -36.03 -6.13
CA MET A 5 17.21 -36.69 -4.85
C MET A 5 16.34 -37.93 -5.07
N ARG A 6 15.38 -37.87 -6.01
CA ARG A 6 14.58 -39.02 -6.42
C ARG A 6 15.44 -40.11 -7.04
N ALA A 7 16.33 -39.75 -7.97
CA ALA A 7 17.24 -40.68 -8.63
C ALA A 7 18.22 -41.39 -7.66
N LEU A 8 18.53 -40.76 -6.52
CA LEU A 8 19.41 -41.30 -5.48
C LEU A 8 18.65 -41.98 -4.34
N GLY A 9 17.31 -42.06 -4.41
CA GLY A 9 16.46 -42.72 -3.40
C GLY A 9 16.27 -41.94 -2.09
N PHE A 10 16.66 -40.66 -2.04
CA PHE A 10 16.47 -39.82 -0.85
C PHE A 10 15.02 -39.35 -0.67
N VAL A 11 14.20 -39.38 -1.72
CA VAL A 11 12.77 -39.09 -1.69
C VAL A 11 12.02 -40.11 -2.54
N SER A 12 10.87 -40.56 -2.05
CA SER A 12 9.96 -41.43 -2.80
C SER A 12 9.24 -40.68 -3.91
N ASP A 13 8.67 -41.41 -4.88
CA ASP A 13 7.89 -40.84 -5.98
C ASP A 13 6.68 -40.02 -5.49
N ALA A 14 6.08 -40.43 -4.35
CA ALA A 14 5.01 -39.67 -3.71
C ALA A 14 5.53 -38.35 -3.13
N GLN A 15 6.62 -38.39 -2.35
CA GLN A 15 7.24 -37.19 -1.76
C GLN A 15 7.78 -36.22 -2.81
N TYR A 16 8.27 -36.74 -3.94
CA TYR A 16 8.71 -35.92 -5.06
C TYR A 16 7.56 -35.15 -5.70
N ARG A 17 6.38 -35.78 -5.85
CA ARG A 17 5.18 -35.14 -6.38
C ARG A 17 4.61 -34.12 -5.41
N ASP A 18 4.49 -34.48 -4.13
CA ASP A 18 4.01 -33.57 -3.09
C ASP A 18 4.89 -32.31 -2.98
N ALA A 19 6.22 -32.46 -3.11
CA ALA A 19 7.15 -31.33 -3.08
C ALA A 19 7.13 -30.47 -4.35
N LEU A 20 6.68 -31.01 -5.49
CA LEU A 20 6.49 -30.24 -6.73
C LEU A 20 5.21 -29.40 -6.67
N ASP A 21 4.14 -29.94 -6.06
CA ASP A 21 2.85 -29.27 -5.93
C ASP A 21 2.78 -28.35 -4.69
N ALA A 22 3.80 -28.38 -3.82
CA ALA A 22 3.87 -27.52 -2.65
C ALA A 22 4.09 -26.05 -3.05
N PRO A 23 3.22 -25.12 -2.62
CA PRO A 23 3.39 -23.70 -2.88
C PRO A 23 4.63 -23.15 -2.15
N ASN A 24 5.33 -22.19 -2.77
CA ASN A 24 6.46 -21.54 -2.14
C ASN A 24 5.97 -20.63 -0.99
N THR A 25 6.17 -21.07 0.25
CA THR A 25 5.80 -20.31 1.45
C THR A 25 6.93 -19.42 1.97
N ALA A 26 8.02 -19.22 1.21
CA ALA A 26 9.12 -18.38 1.63
C ALA A 26 8.64 -16.95 1.87
N ARG A 27 9.01 -16.40 3.03
CA ARG A 27 8.80 -15.00 3.37
C ARG A 27 10.12 -14.40 3.81
N LEU A 28 10.35 -13.14 3.49
CA LEU A 28 11.51 -12.42 3.97
C LEU A 28 11.44 -12.33 5.51
N HIS A 29 12.39 -12.94 6.21
CA HIS A 29 12.51 -12.82 7.66
C HIS A 29 13.41 -11.61 7.96
N GLY A 30 12.80 -10.43 8.07
CA GLY A 30 13.47 -9.20 8.48
C GLY A 30 13.25 -8.92 9.97
N GLN A 31 14.16 -8.14 10.58
CA GLN A 31 13.84 -7.53 11.87
C GLN A 31 12.60 -6.65 11.71
N GLN A 32 11.65 -6.78 12.63
CA GLN A 32 10.51 -5.88 12.69
C GLN A 32 11.04 -4.47 12.98
N THR A 33 10.84 -3.57 12.02
CA THR A 33 11.20 -2.17 12.21
C THR A 33 10.16 -1.54 13.13
N ASP A 34 10.47 -1.39 14.41
CA ASP A 34 9.56 -0.77 15.40
C ASP A 34 9.29 0.73 15.13
N LEU A 35 10.03 1.36 14.21
CA LEU A 35 9.90 2.78 13.88
C LEU A 35 9.92 3.03 12.37
N GLU A 36 8.84 3.63 11.85
CA GLU A 36 8.76 4.10 10.46
C GLU A 36 9.61 5.37 10.28
N ALA A 37 10.93 5.22 10.16
CA ALA A 37 11.89 6.31 10.00
C ALA A 37 12.86 6.07 8.83
N ALA A 38 12.31 5.69 7.68
CA ALA A 38 13.10 5.39 6.47
C ALA A 38 14.07 6.52 6.09
N TYR A 39 13.66 7.78 6.23
CA TYR A 39 14.52 8.94 5.97
C TYR A 39 15.73 9.00 6.93
N ILE A 40 15.51 8.79 8.23
CA ILE A 40 16.60 8.82 9.22
C ILE A 40 17.53 7.61 9.04
N ALA A 41 16.97 6.44 8.73
CA ALA A 41 17.74 5.25 8.41
C ALA A 41 18.62 5.47 7.17
N GLU A 42 18.07 6.10 6.12
CA GLU A 42 18.82 6.42 4.91
C GLU A 42 19.89 7.50 5.15
N MET A 43 19.60 8.51 5.98
CA MET A 43 20.61 9.48 6.41
C MET A 43 21.77 8.81 7.16
N ALA A 44 21.47 7.89 8.08
CA ALA A 44 22.47 7.13 8.81
C ALA A 44 23.29 6.23 7.87
N ARG A 45 22.62 5.53 6.93
CA ARG A 45 23.27 4.69 5.91
C ARG A 45 24.20 5.50 5.02
N ALA A 46 23.73 6.64 4.51
CA ALA A 46 24.51 7.55 3.68
C ALA A 46 25.74 8.08 4.43
N TYR A 47 25.55 8.51 5.69
CA TYR A 47 26.66 8.97 6.54
C TYR A 47 27.70 7.87 6.79
N MET A 48 27.26 6.63 7.06
CA MET A 48 28.16 5.49 7.26
C MET A 48 28.92 5.14 5.98
N GLN A 49 28.24 5.13 4.83
CA GLN A 49 28.86 4.90 3.53
C GLN A 49 29.91 5.97 3.21
N GLU A 50 29.61 7.24 3.47
CA GLU A 50 30.54 8.36 3.25
C GLU A 50 31.79 8.22 4.13
N LYS A 51 31.61 7.84 5.40
CA LYS A 51 32.69 7.83 6.38
C LYS A 51 33.54 6.55 6.37
N PHE A 52 32.93 5.40 6.06
CA PHE A 52 33.55 4.09 6.21
C PHE A 52 33.57 3.26 4.92
N GLY A 53 32.96 3.74 3.83
CA GLY A 53 32.95 3.05 2.54
C GLY A 53 32.35 1.65 2.67
N ASP A 54 33.02 0.66 2.06
CA ASP A 54 32.55 -0.72 2.01
C ASP A 54 32.46 -1.38 3.40
N LEU A 55 33.27 -0.92 4.37
CA LEU A 55 33.24 -1.42 5.75
C LEU A 55 31.89 -1.17 6.43
N ALA A 56 31.16 -0.13 6.01
CA ALA A 56 29.84 0.20 6.54
C ALA A 56 28.84 -0.96 6.41
N GLN A 57 29.00 -1.81 5.39
CA GLN A 57 28.09 -2.93 5.10
C GLN A 57 28.62 -4.27 5.59
N SER A 58 29.94 -4.44 5.73
CA SER A 58 30.56 -5.72 6.07
C SER A 58 30.77 -5.96 7.56
N GLU A 59 30.96 -4.89 8.36
CA GLU A 59 31.40 -5.00 9.76
C GLU A 59 30.24 -5.03 10.79
N GLY A 60 28.98 -4.95 10.34
CA GLY A 60 27.82 -5.08 11.22
C GLY A 60 27.67 -3.95 12.26
N PHE A 61 28.02 -2.72 11.90
CA PHE A 61 27.94 -1.57 12.80
C PHE A 61 26.53 -1.35 13.39
N SER A 62 26.48 -1.00 14.68
CA SER A 62 25.27 -0.50 15.34
C SER A 62 25.29 1.03 15.37
N VAL A 63 24.32 1.68 14.72
CA VAL A 63 24.23 3.14 14.63
C VAL A 63 23.11 3.64 15.56
N TYR A 64 23.49 4.44 16.55
CA TYR A 64 22.56 5.11 17.45
C TYR A 64 22.40 6.57 17.00
N THR A 65 21.17 6.95 16.65
CA THR A 65 20.86 8.31 16.21
C THR A 65 20.35 9.16 17.38
N THR A 66 20.30 10.47 17.19
CA THR A 66 19.76 11.43 18.17
C THR A 66 18.24 11.58 18.09
N VAL A 67 17.57 10.82 17.23
CA VAL A 67 16.15 10.97 16.96
C VAL A 67 15.33 10.29 18.04
N ASP A 68 14.46 11.06 18.69
CA ASP A 68 13.44 10.52 19.59
C ASP A 68 12.30 9.90 18.78
N SER A 69 11.98 8.64 19.05
CA SER A 69 10.98 7.88 18.30
C SER A 69 9.57 8.48 18.41
N ARG A 70 9.21 9.05 19.56
CA ARG A 70 7.91 9.68 19.78
C ARG A 70 7.80 10.97 18.99
N LEU A 71 8.85 11.80 19.03
CA LEU A 71 8.89 13.05 18.25
C LEU A 71 8.91 12.78 16.75
N GLN A 72 9.64 11.75 16.31
CA GLN A 72 9.65 11.35 14.90
C GLN A 72 8.27 10.90 14.44
N HIS A 73 7.57 10.08 15.24
CA HIS A 73 6.22 9.66 14.91
C HIS A 73 5.26 10.85 14.83
N ALA A 74 5.30 11.76 15.81
CA ALA A 74 4.50 12.98 15.80
C ALA A 74 4.80 13.88 14.59
N ALA A 75 6.07 14.01 14.22
CA ALA A 75 6.49 14.78 13.05
C ALA A 75 5.95 14.17 11.74
N THR A 76 6.06 12.85 11.58
CA THR A 76 5.51 12.13 10.41
C THR A 76 4.00 12.34 10.31
N GLN A 77 3.28 12.20 11.42
CA GLN A 77 1.83 12.39 11.46
C GLN A 77 1.41 13.83 11.14
N ALA A 78 2.09 14.81 11.73
CA ALA A 78 1.83 16.22 11.45
C ALA A 78 2.07 16.58 9.98
N ALA A 79 3.18 16.10 9.40
CA ALA A 79 3.50 16.33 7.99
C ALA A 79 2.49 15.68 7.05
N ARG A 80 2.15 14.40 7.27
CA ARG A 80 1.13 13.68 6.48
C ARG A 80 -0.23 14.35 6.58
N GLY A 81 -0.68 14.66 7.80
CA GLY A 81 -1.95 15.34 8.02
C GLY A 81 -2.02 16.70 7.33
N ALA A 82 -0.94 17.49 7.36
CA ALA A 82 -0.87 18.77 6.68
C ALA A 82 -0.94 18.64 5.15
N ILE A 83 -0.24 17.66 4.58
CA ILE A 83 -0.26 17.37 3.13
C ILE A 83 -1.65 16.91 2.71
N ILE A 84 -2.28 15.98 3.43
CA ILE A 84 -3.63 15.50 3.08
C ILE A 84 -4.65 16.63 3.21
N ALA A 85 -4.60 17.42 4.29
CA ALA A 85 -5.51 18.55 4.45
C ALA A 85 -5.30 19.62 3.35
N TYR A 86 -4.06 19.82 2.90
CA TYR A 86 -3.77 20.66 1.74
C TYR A 86 -4.40 20.07 0.47
N ASP A 87 -4.20 18.77 0.23
CA ASP A 87 -4.72 18.08 -0.95
C ASP A 87 -6.25 18.13 -1.03
N GLU A 88 -6.93 17.85 0.10
CA GLU A 88 -8.38 17.88 0.21
C GLU A 88 -8.97 19.27 -0.09
N ARG A 89 -8.27 20.34 0.33
CA ARG A 89 -8.68 21.71 0.00
C ARG A 89 -8.53 22.04 -1.48
N HIS A 90 -7.63 21.34 -2.18
CA HIS A 90 -7.43 21.55 -3.61
C HIS A 90 -8.33 20.67 -4.47
N GLY A 91 -8.98 19.66 -3.87
CA GLY A 91 -9.95 18.80 -4.54
C GLY A 91 -9.33 17.54 -5.12
N TYR A 92 -10.20 16.66 -5.58
CA TYR A 92 -9.88 15.32 -6.04
C TYR A 92 -9.40 15.31 -7.49
N ARG A 93 -8.27 14.64 -7.72
CA ARG A 93 -7.63 14.52 -9.05
C ARG A 93 -8.14 13.34 -9.88
N GLY A 94 -9.00 12.50 -9.31
CA GLY A 94 -9.45 11.25 -9.92
C GLY A 94 -8.77 10.04 -9.30
N PRO A 95 -9.17 8.83 -9.73
CA PRO A 95 -8.58 7.59 -9.27
C PRO A 95 -7.10 7.46 -9.68
N GLU A 96 -6.34 6.65 -8.96
CA GLU A 96 -4.93 6.37 -9.29
C GLU A 96 -4.81 5.54 -10.57
N ASP A 97 -5.76 4.61 -10.77
CA ASP A 97 -5.84 3.75 -11.93
C ASP A 97 -7.28 3.27 -12.14
N HIS A 98 -7.56 2.66 -13.28
CA HIS A 98 -8.87 2.10 -13.61
C HIS A 98 -8.72 0.72 -14.25
N VAL A 99 -9.40 -0.28 -13.67
CA VAL A 99 -9.41 -1.65 -14.16
C VAL A 99 -10.80 -2.02 -14.64
N ALA A 100 -10.89 -2.59 -15.84
CA ALA A 100 -12.14 -3.15 -16.33
C ALA A 100 -12.49 -4.42 -15.54
N LEU A 101 -13.54 -4.35 -14.71
CA LEU A 101 -14.06 -5.50 -13.98
C LEU A 101 -15.08 -6.23 -14.85
N ALA A 102 -14.87 -7.54 -15.07
CA ALA A 102 -15.88 -8.41 -15.62
C ALA A 102 -16.90 -8.78 -14.54
N ASP A 103 -18.14 -9.11 -14.91
CA ASP A 103 -19.20 -9.47 -13.96
C ASP A 103 -18.85 -10.69 -13.07
N GLU A 104 -17.91 -11.53 -13.51
CA GLU A 104 -17.42 -12.71 -12.78
C GLU A 104 -16.24 -12.41 -11.84
N THR A 105 -15.79 -11.15 -11.77
CA THR A 105 -14.65 -10.77 -10.92
C THR A 105 -15.08 -10.78 -9.46
N GLY A 106 -14.57 -11.75 -8.72
CA GLY A 106 -14.83 -11.94 -7.30
C GLY A 106 -13.71 -11.41 -6.38
N PRO A 107 -13.93 -11.53 -5.05
CA PRO A 107 -13.00 -11.01 -4.04
C PRO A 107 -11.55 -11.49 -4.16
N GLU A 108 -11.33 -12.73 -4.58
CA GLU A 108 -9.97 -13.28 -4.78
C GLU A 108 -9.20 -12.58 -5.91
N GLN A 109 -9.90 -12.18 -6.98
CA GLN A 109 -9.27 -11.42 -8.06
C GLN A 109 -9.05 -9.96 -7.64
N PHE A 110 -9.92 -9.37 -6.81
CA PHE A 110 -9.70 -8.00 -6.29
C PHE A 110 -8.42 -7.88 -5.47
N ALA A 111 -8.12 -8.89 -4.64
CA ALA A 111 -6.86 -8.93 -3.90
C ALA A 111 -5.65 -8.91 -4.85
N THR A 112 -5.70 -9.74 -5.91
CA THR A 112 -4.65 -9.81 -6.93
C THR A 112 -4.48 -8.48 -7.69
N LEU A 113 -5.57 -7.76 -7.98
CA LEU A 113 -5.51 -6.46 -8.65
C LEU A 113 -4.85 -5.38 -7.80
N LEU A 114 -4.99 -5.47 -6.48
CA LEU A 114 -4.38 -4.51 -5.53
C LEU A 114 -2.98 -4.94 -5.07
N ASP A 115 -2.48 -6.10 -5.48
CA ASP A 115 -1.28 -6.69 -4.89
C ASP A 115 0.01 -5.90 -5.19
N ASN A 116 0.06 -5.31 -6.39
CA ASN A 116 1.17 -4.46 -6.82
C ASN A 116 1.04 -3.02 -6.34
N VAL A 117 -0.07 -2.66 -5.68
CA VAL A 117 -0.30 -1.31 -5.19
C VAL A 117 0.26 -1.21 -3.78
N ILE A 118 1.34 -0.43 -3.63
CA ILE A 118 2.00 -0.20 -2.34
C ILE A 118 1.07 0.57 -1.40
N GLU A 119 1.09 0.25 -0.11
CA GLU A 119 0.45 1.05 0.93
C GLU A 119 1.30 2.29 1.22
N LEU A 120 0.66 3.46 1.34
CA LEU A 120 1.35 4.73 1.56
C LEU A 120 0.96 5.28 2.94
N GLY A 121 1.64 4.80 3.97
CA GLY A 121 1.30 5.17 5.34
C GLY A 121 -0.12 4.76 5.69
N GLU A 122 -0.98 5.74 6.01
CA GLU A 122 -2.39 5.51 6.36
C GLU A 122 -3.32 5.43 5.14
N LEU A 123 -2.79 5.69 3.93
CA LEU A 123 -3.53 5.63 2.68
C LEU A 123 -3.45 4.21 2.08
N VAL A 124 -4.50 3.45 2.30
CA VAL A 124 -4.64 2.07 1.84
C VAL A 124 -5.31 2.06 0.45
N PRO A 125 -4.82 1.26 -0.51
CA PRO A 125 -5.47 1.14 -1.80
C PRO A 125 -6.78 0.35 -1.68
N ALA A 126 -7.80 0.83 -2.40
CA ALA A 126 -9.10 0.20 -2.47
C ALA A 126 -9.62 0.20 -3.91
N LEU A 127 -10.30 -0.88 -4.29
CA LEU A 127 -10.96 -1.03 -5.58
C LEU A 127 -12.44 -0.70 -5.43
N VAL A 128 -12.98 0.15 -6.29
CA VAL A 128 -14.41 0.45 -6.33
C VAL A 128 -15.16 -0.70 -7.00
N THR A 129 -16.02 -1.37 -6.24
CA THR A 129 -16.82 -2.51 -6.70
C THR A 129 -18.26 -2.12 -7.03
N GLY A 130 -18.74 -1.00 -6.47
CA GLY A 130 -20.11 -0.52 -6.68
C GLY A 130 -20.24 0.97 -6.43
N VAL A 131 -21.12 1.63 -7.18
CA VAL A 131 -21.40 3.05 -7.02
C VAL A 131 -22.90 3.24 -6.78
N GLN A 132 -23.24 3.80 -5.63
CA GLN A 132 -24.59 4.16 -5.24
C GLN A 132 -24.81 5.68 -5.43
N PRO A 133 -26.02 6.23 -5.24
CA PRO A 133 -26.23 7.67 -5.40
C PRO A 133 -25.35 8.54 -4.47
N GLN A 134 -25.17 8.11 -3.22
CA GLN A 134 -24.45 8.86 -2.18
C GLN A 134 -23.44 8.00 -1.40
N ALA A 135 -23.02 6.87 -1.95
CA ALA A 135 -22.04 5.98 -1.35
C ALA A 135 -21.27 5.22 -2.42
N VAL A 136 -20.10 4.70 -2.07
CA VAL A 136 -19.29 3.83 -2.92
C VAL A 136 -18.96 2.58 -2.14
N ASP A 137 -19.22 1.42 -2.74
CA ASP A 137 -18.79 0.13 -2.23
C ASP A 137 -17.40 -0.17 -2.76
N VAL A 138 -16.51 -0.54 -1.84
CA VAL A 138 -15.09 -0.73 -2.12
C VAL A 138 -14.59 -2.04 -1.54
N TYR A 139 -13.58 -2.61 -2.17
CA TYR A 139 -12.76 -3.67 -1.61
C TYR A 139 -11.41 -3.07 -1.20
N ILE A 140 -11.15 -3.01 0.09
CA ILE A 140 -9.91 -2.47 0.67
C ILE A 140 -8.92 -3.61 0.83
N ARG A 141 -7.68 -3.41 0.35
CA ARG A 141 -6.62 -4.41 0.51
C ARG A 141 -6.47 -4.79 1.99
N ASN A 142 -6.36 -6.09 2.28
CA ASN A 142 -6.17 -6.66 3.62
C ASN A 142 -7.32 -6.44 4.64
N VAL A 143 -8.33 -5.64 4.31
CA VAL A 143 -9.50 -5.37 5.18
C VAL A 143 -10.76 -6.03 4.62
N GLY A 144 -10.91 -6.07 3.29
CA GLY A 144 -12.06 -6.65 2.61
C GLY A 144 -13.10 -5.61 2.17
N ALA A 145 -14.34 -6.05 2.00
CA ALA A 145 -15.42 -5.19 1.52
C ALA A 145 -15.83 -4.14 2.56
N ALA A 146 -16.00 -2.89 2.13
CA ALA A 146 -16.44 -1.76 2.94
C ALA A 146 -17.29 -0.79 2.10
N THR A 147 -18.03 0.08 2.77
CA THR A 147 -18.82 1.14 2.11
C THR A 147 -18.35 2.50 2.60
N ILE A 148 -18.03 3.38 1.67
CA ILE A 148 -17.69 4.78 1.94
C ILE A 148 -18.97 5.61 1.83
N PRO A 149 -19.47 6.20 2.93
CA PRO A 149 -20.68 7.01 2.90
C PRO A 149 -20.38 8.41 2.35
N TRP A 150 -21.43 9.17 2.03
CA TRP A 150 -21.31 10.51 1.44
C TRP A 150 -20.40 11.46 2.21
N GLN A 151 -20.36 11.38 3.54
CA GLN A 151 -19.49 12.23 4.36
C GLN A 151 -18.01 12.03 3.99
N GLY A 152 -17.60 10.82 3.63
CA GLY A 152 -16.24 10.50 3.17
C GLY A 152 -15.96 10.88 1.71
N LEU A 153 -16.98 11.23 0.93
CA LEU A 153 -16.89 11.50 -0.51
C LEU A 153 -17.13 12.98 -0.85
N SER A 154 -17.98 13.66 -0.08
CA SER A 154 -18.48 15.00 -0.40
C SER A 154 -17.39 16.09 -0.53
N TRP A 155 -16.19 15.85 0.02
CA TRP A 155 -15.04 16.73 -0.14
C TRP A 155 -14.43 16.69 -1.55
N ALA A 156 -14.64 15.60 -2.31
CA ALA A 156 -13.94 15.25 -3.54
C ALA A 156 -14.40 16.07 -4.77
N ARG A 157 -14.34 17.39 -4.67
CA ARG A 157 -14.57 18.31 -5.79
C ARG A 157 -13.52 18.11 -6.85
N LYS A 158 -13.89 18.10 -8.12
CA LYS A 158 -12.93 17.93 -9.21
C LYS A 158 -11.84 19.01 -9.18
N TYR A 159 -10.59 18.60 -9.17
CA TYR A 159 -9.43 19.49 -9.33
C TYR A 159 -9.42 20.11 -10.74
N LEU A 160 -9.40 21.45 -10.84
CA LEU A 160 -9.32 22.16 -12.13
C LEU A 160 -8.02 22.98 -12.29
N GLY A 161 -7.22 23.12 -11.22
CA GLY A 161 -5.97 23.87 -11.18
C GLY A 161 -5.68 24.38 -9.78
N THR A 162 -4.50 24.99 -9.58
CA THR A 162 -4.01 25.41 -8.24
C THR A 162 -4.96 26.35 -7.52
N ASP A 163 -5.63 27.25 -8.24
CA ASP A 163 -6.58 28.22 -7.67
C ASP A 163 -8.03 28.00 -8.14
N ARG A 164 -8.34 26.84 -8.75
CA ARG A 164 -9.65 26.58 -9.38
C ARG A 164 -10.18 25.21 -8.99
N TYR A 165 -11.39 25.21 -8.46
CA TYR A 165 -12.10 23.99 -8.04
C TYR A 165 -13.38 23.83 -8.84
N GLY A 166 -13.75 22.58 -9.11
CA GLY A 166 -15.05 22.23 -9.65
C GLY A 166 -16.17 22.51 -8.65
N VAL A 167 -17.41 22.41 -9.14
CA VAL A 167 -18.60 22.42 -8.28
C VAL A 167 -18.53 21.28 -7.26
N ALA A 168 -19.22 21.45 -6.13
CA ALA A 168 -19.38 20.35 -5.18
C ALA A 168 -20.05 19.17 -5.90
N PRO A 169 -19.53 17.93 -5.76
CA PRO A 169 -20.18 16.78 -6.34
C PRO A 169 -21.56 16.59 -5.68
N GLU A 170 -22.54 16.13 -6.45
CA GLU A 170 -23.91 15.89 -5.97
C GLU A 170 -24.21 14.40 -5.83
N SER A 171 -23.41 13.54 -6.47
CA SER A 171 -23.54 12.09 -6.42
C SER A 171 -22.18 11.40 -6.45
N ALA A 172 -22.13 10.17 -5.93
CA ALA A 172 -20.89 9.40 -5.89
C ALA A 172 -20.38 9.03 -7.29
N GLY A 173 -21.28 8.87 -8.27
CA GLY A 173 -20.92 8.62 -9.68
C GLY A 173 -20.22 9.79 -10.38
N GLN A 174 -20.22 10.99 -9.79
CA GLN A 174 -19.39 12.10 -10.28
C GLN A 174 -17.94 12.02 -9.76
N ILE A 175 -17.69 11.18 -8.75
CA ILE A 175 -16.42 11.09 -8.04
C ILE A 175 -15.67 9.83 -8.45
N ALA A 176 -16.35 8.68 -8.50
CA ALA A 176 -15.74 7.39 -8.78
C ALA A 176 -16.66 6.51 -9.65
N ALA A 177 -16.03 5.57 -10.35
CA ALA A 177 -16.68 4.55 -11.16
C ALA A 177 -16.27 3.14 -10.69
N VAL A 178 -17.10 2.14 -11.03
CA VAL A 178 -16.74 0.73 -10.81
C VAL A 178 -15.46 0.41 -11.57
N GLY A 179 -14.49 -0.22 -10.90
CA GLY A 179 -13.16 -0.50 -11.44
C GLY A 179 -12.09 0.52 -11.07
N ASP A 180 -12.45 1.66 -10.48
CA ASP A 180 -11.48 2.66 -10.04
C ASP A 180 -10.64 2.14 -8.86
N ILE A 181 -9.33 2.36 -8.93
CA ILE A 181 -8.41 2.19 -7.80
C ILE A 181 -8.24 3.53 -7.12
N ILE A 182 -8.66 3.62 -5.85
CA ILE A 182 -8.66 4.82 -5.04
C ILE A 182 -7.87 4.62 -3.75
N ARG A 183 -7.58 5.72 -3.05
CA ARG A 183 -6.97 5.70 -1.71
C ARG A 183 -8.01 5.98 -0.64
N VAL A 184 -7.98 5.19 0.41
CA VAL A 184 -8.86 5.35 1.58
C VAL A 184 -8.02 5.43 2.86
N ARG A 185 -8.53 6.14 3.85
CA ARG A 185 -8.01 6.13 5.22
C ARG A 185 -9.14 5.95 6.21
N ALA A 186 -8.81 5.37 7.37
CA ALA A 186 -9.71 5.44 8.52
C ALA A 186 -9.76 6.88 9.05
N VAL A 187 -10.94 7.32 9.47
CA VAL A 187 -11.19 8.63 10.11
C VAL A 187 -11.71 8.39 11.52
#